data_AF-A0A9E3HUV8-F1
#
_entry.id   AF-A0A9E3HUV8-F1
#
_cell.length_a   1.000
_cell.length_b   1.000
_cell.length_c   1.000
_cell.angle_alpha   90.00
_cell.angle_beta   90.00
_cell.angle_gamma   90.00
#
_symmetry.space_group_name_H-M   'P 1'
#
loop_
_entity.id
_entity.type
_entity.pdbx_description
1 polymer ?
#
loop_
_entity_poly.entity_id
_entity_poly.type
_entity_poly.pdbx_seq_one_letter_code
_entity_poly.pdbx_strand_id
1 'polypeptide(L)'
;MDQTQVFYGIYIAYNKPVNHLRNSEHKNGVRVMLRKFVFLLVAALIAMPAFSLAQQEPVQMNNMRVTDLSVATAFVSWTTDQKTRDNKIEVIAPDSTYFVSAGYIGESYTHLVQIIGLQIDTEYGFRVISNDNIWDSDGENFKFTTLDDSQADAPKTVWGELQDSWGNPIKRCLVRYWLQNEFDGTSLPKVVLSDDDGVWIGDAGIMYNASGTGLFKKYGADRIILELVPNYWTNVADSTNQLGFGQTDLGTISIQVIDPNASVPGDVDGNGALNIFDVLDLLKVIGGKVEGNAASDVDGNGKVDIFDLLALLRKLSPSSNSSS
;
A
#
# COMPACT_ATOMS: atom_id res chain seq x y z
N MET A 1 -14.30 10.63 -30.48
CA MET A 1 -15.23 11.50 -31.24
C MET A 1 -15.35 12.78 -30.43
N ASP A 2 -14.95 13.92 -30.98
CA ASP A 2 -15.01 15.21 -30.28
C ASP A 2 -16.47 15.48 -29.84
N GLN A 3 -16.69 15.74 -28.55
CA GLN A 3 -18.02 15.98 -27.99
C GLN A 3 -18.75 17.10 -28.75
N THR A 4 -18.00 18.09 -29.23
CA THR A 4 -18.51 19.21 -30.03
C THR A 4 -19.20 18.74 -31.32
N GLN A 5 -18.70 17.68 -31.96
CA GLN A 5 -19.30 17.13 -33.18
C GLN A 5 -20.57 16.32 -32.93
N VAL A 6 -20.67 15.64 -31.78
CA VAL A 6 -21.89 14.92 -31.38
C VAL A 6 -23.01 15.93 -31.08
N PHE A 7 -22.70 17.05 -30.41
CA PHE A 7 -23.65 18.11 -30.11
C PHE A 7 -24.15 18.84 -31.38
N TYR A 8 -23.26 19.11 -32.34
CA TYR A 8 -23.64 19.75 -33.60
C TYR A 8 -24.58 18.87 -34.45
N GLY A 9 -24.35 17.55 -34.44
CA GLY A 9 -25.21 16.58 -35.14
C GLY A 9 -26.64 16.54 -34.59
N ILE A 10 -26.80 16.57 -33.25
CA ILE A 10 -28.11 16.55 -32.58
C ILE A 10 -28.88 17.86 -32.86
N TYR A 11 -28.20 19.01 -32.84
CA TYR A 11 -28.81 20.32 -33.11
C TYR A 11 -29.34 20.43 -34.55
N ILE A 12 -28.60 19.93 -35.54
CA ILE A 12 -29.01 19.96 -36.95
C ILE A 12 -30.18 19.01 -37.22
N ALA A 13 -30.17 17.81 -36.62
CA ALA A 13 -31.26 16.84 -36.76
C ALA A 13 -32.59 17.39 -36.24
N TYR A 14 -32.57 18.20 -35.17
CA TYR A 14 -33.77 18.74 -34.53
C TYR A 14 -34.37 19.97 -35.24
N ASN A 15 -33.59 20.66 -36.08
CA ASN A 15 -34.02 21.89 -36.77
C ASN A 15 -34.43 21.70 -38.24
N LYS A 16 -34.49 20.47 -38.75
CA LYS A 16 -35.02 20.22 -40.10
C LYS A 16 -36.52 20.54 -40.17
N PRO A 17 -36.96 21.39 -41.13
CA PRO A 17 -38.38 21.70 -41.29
C PRO A 17 -39.14 20.49 -41.84
N VAL A 18 -40.08 19.96 -41.06
CA VAL A 18 -41.01 18.91 -41.50
C VAL A 18 -42.19 19.58 -42.23
N ASN A 19 -42.06 19.72 -43.55
CA ASN A 19 -43.04 20.37 -44.41
C ASN A 19 -44.19 19.45 -44.83
N HIS A 20 -44.91 18.83 -43.89
CA HIS A 20 -46.27 18.32 -44.14
C HIS A 20 -46.91 18.08 -42.78
N LEU A 21 -47.94 18.86 -42.43
CA LEU A 21 -49.09 18.49 -41.58
C LEU A 21 -49.89 19.76 -41.23
N ARG A 22 -51.07 19.86 -41.85
CA ARG A 22 -52.07 20.93 -41.73
C ARG A 22 -53.01 20.57 -40.56
N ASN A 23 -52.79 21.17 -39.39
CA ASN A 23 -53.81 21.43 -38.36
C ASN A 23 -53.18 22.27 -37.24
N SER A 24 -53.65 23.50 -37.14
CA SER A 24 -53.09 24.61 -36.38
C SER A 24 -53.64 24.69 -34.95
N GLU A 25 -52.86 25.35 -34.11
CA GLU A 25 -53.14 25.82 -32.74
C GLU A 25 -52.72 24.90 -31.59
N HIS A 26 -53.20 23.66 -31.49
CA HIS A 26 -52.83 22.83 -30.33
C HIS A 26 -51.38 22.29 -30.34
N LYS A 27 -50.78 22.16 -31.53
CA LYS A 27 -49.39 21.66 -31.72
C LYS A 27 -48.32 22.73 -31.51
N ASN A 28 -48.69 24.01 -31.53
CA ASN A 28 -47.74 25.12 -31.35
C ASN A 28 -47.31 25.23 -29.89
N GLY A 29 -48.22 25.01 -28.93
CA GLY A 29 -47.89 25.01 -27.50
C GLY A 29 -46.90 23.92 -27.10
N VAL A 30 -47.10 22.69 -27.58
CA VAL A 30 -46.21 21.55 -27.29
C VAL A 30 -44.84 21.74 -27.92
N ARG A 31 -44.76 22.27 -29.15
CA ARG A 31 -43.48 22.56 -29.82
C ARG A 31 -42.70 23.69 -29.12
N VAL A 32 -43.38 24.71 -28.61
CA VAL A 32 -42.74 25.80 -27.87
C VAL A 32 -42.25 25.33 -26.50
N MET A 33 -43.04 24.51 -25.79
CA MET A 33 -42.63 23.88 -24.52
C MET A 33 -41.43 22.95 -24.69
N LEU A 34 -41.44 22.09 -25.71
CA LEU A 34 -40.35 21.14 -25.97
C LEU A 34 -39.04 21.86 -26.37
N ARG A 35 -39.14 22.93 -27.17
CA ARG A 35 -37.96 23.77 -27.50
C ARG A 35 -37.40 24.46 -26.27
N LYS A 36 -38.24 25.03 -25.40
CA LYS A 36 -37.80 25.64 -24.14
C LYS A 36 -37.17 24.61 -23.20
N PHE A 37 -37.70 23.39 -23.15
CA PHE A 37 -37.17 22.31 -22.32
C PHE A 37 -35.80 21.84 -22.82
N VAL A 38 -35.64 21.62 -24.13
CA VAL A 38 -34.34 21.27 -24.73
C VAL A 38 -33.32 22.40 -24.55
N PHE A 39 -33.74 23.67 -24.68
CA PHE A 39 -32.85 24.81 -24.44
C PHE A 39 -32.42 24.92 -22.96
N LEU A 40 -33.32 24.63 -22.02
CA LEU A 40 -33.00 24.55 -20.58
C LEU A 40 -32.06 23.39 -20.25
N LEU A 41 -32.23 22.24 -20.91
CA LEU A 41 -31.36 21.07 -20.71
C LEU A 41 -29.95 21.32 -21.27
N VAL A 42 -29.85 21.96 -22.43
CA VAL A 42 -28.56 22.36 -23.03
C VAL A 42 -27.91 23.48 -22.22
N ALA A 43 -28.66 24.48 -21.76
CA ALA A 43 -28.15 25.54 -20.90
C ALA A 43 -27.69 25.00 -19.53
N ALA A 44 -28.41 24.02 -18.95
CA ALA A 44 -28.00 23.34 -17.74
C ALA A 44 -26.73 22.50 -17.94
N LEU A 45 -26.57 21.85 -19.10
CA LEU A 45 -25.34 21.11 -19.43
C LEU A 45 -24.12 22.04 -19.63
N ILE A 46 -24.32 23.24 -20.20
CA ILE A 46 -23.26 24.23 -20.41
C ILE A 46 -22.94 25.01 -19.12
N ALA A 47 -23.92 25.14 -18.22
CA ALA A 47 -23.75 25.79 -16.91
C ALA A 47 -23.26 24.84 -15.82
N MET A 48 -23.07 23.54 -16.10
CA MET A 48 -22.30 22.69 -15.22
C MET A 48 -20.86 23.21 -15.23
N PRO A 49 -20.27 23.56 -14.07
CA PRO A 49 -18.86 23.85 -14.02
C PRO A 49 -18.15 22.68 -14.69
N ALA A 50 -17.21 22.97 -15.59
CA ALA A 50 -16.36 21.94 -16.17
C ALA A 50 -15.91 21.07 -15.00
N PHE A 51 -16.32 19.80 -15.00
CA PHE A 51 -15.79 18.84 -14.05
C PHE A 51 -14.28 18.90 -14.30
N SER A 52 -13.58 19.58 -13.39
CA SER A 52 -12.15 19.44 -13.30
C SER A 52 -11.97 17.95 -13.06
N LEU A 53 -11.43 17.24 -14.06
CA LEU A 53 -10.90 15.92 -13.82
C LEU A 53 -9.90 16.14 -12.70
N ALA A 54 -10.25 15.75 -11.48
CA ALA A 54 -9.34 15.84 -10.35
C ALA A 54 -8.10 15.09 -10.80
N GLN A 55 -7.01 15.83 -11.02
CA GLN A 55 -5.75 15.22 -11.40
C GLN A 55 -5.34 14.39 -10.20
N GLN A 56 -5.34 13.06 -10.35
CA GLN A 56 -4.92 12.16 -9.29
C GLN A 56 -3.50 12.57 -8.89
N GLU A 57 -3.30 12.81 -7.59
CA GLU A 57 -1.99 13.17 -7.05
C GLU A 57 -0.97 12.10 -7.45
N PRO A 58 0.25 12.49 -7.87
CA PRO A 58 1.28 11.54 -8.24
C PRO A 58 1.60 10.64 -7.04
N VAL A 59 1.77 9.34 -7.31
CA VAL A 59 2.17 8.37 -6.28
C VAL A 59 3.47 8.86 -5.65
N GLN A 60 3.57 8.75 -4.32
CA GLN A 60 4.76 9.11 -3.56
C GLN A 60 5.46 7.84 -3.05
N MET A 61 6.77 7.75 -3.26
CA MET A 61 7.60 6.70 -2.68
C MET A 61 8.08 7.10 -1.29
N ASN A 62 8.08 6.14 -0.38
CA ASN A 62 8.59 6.26 0.98
C ASN A 62 9.42 5.03 1.35
N ASN A 63 10.22 5.13 2.42
CA ASN A 63 10.94 4.02 3.03
C ASN A 63 11.82 3.19 2.07
N MET A 64 12.40 3.79 1.03
CA MET A 64 13.28 3.07 0.12
C MET A 64 14.57 2.64 0.84
N ARG A 65 14.95 1.37 0.70
CA ARG A 65 16.16 0.82 1.31
C ARG A 65 16.75 -0.31 0.49
N VAL A 66 18.08 -0.32 0.39
CA VAL A 66 18.87 -1.47 -0.07
C VAL A 66 19.28 -2.30 1.14
N THR A 67 19.08 -3.61 1.06
CA THR A 67 19.24 -4.58 2.15
C THR A 67 19.73 -5.91 1.60
N ASP A 68 20.16 -6.82 2.49
CA ASP A 68 20.63 -8.17 2.15
C ASP A 68 21.63 -8.18 0.99
N LEU A 69 22.60 -7.26 1.08
CA LEU A 69 23.73 -7.17 0.17
C LEU A 69 24.58 -8.43 0.33
N SER A 70 24.97 -9.00 -0.82
CA SER A 70 25.96 -10.07 -0.90
C SER A 70 26.97 -9.76 -2.00
N VAL A 71 27.86 -10.71 -2.27
CA VAL A 71 28.80 -10.64 -3.41
C VAL A 71 28.10 -10.70 -4.77
N ALA A 72 26.85 -11.20 -4.84
CA ALA A 72 26.15 -11.44 -6.11
C ALA A 72 24.66 -11.09 -6.11
N THR A 73 24.13 -10.58 -4.99
CA THR A 73 22.72 -10.23 -4.83
C THR A 73 22.54 -8.95 -4.02
N ALA A 74 21.41 -8.29 -4.22
CA ALA A 74 20.95 -7.19 -3.40
C ALA A 74 19.42 -7.18 -3.37
N PHE A 75 18.82 -6.70 -2.29
CA PHE A 75 17.38 -6.49 -2.20
C PHE A 75 17.05 -5.01 -2.09
N VAL A 76 16.18 -4.53 -2.96
CA VAL A 76 15.64 -3.16 -2.90
C VAL A 76 14.20 -3.24 -2.43
N SER A 77 13.86 -2.50 -1.39
CA SER A 77 12.52 -2.44 -0.84
C SER A 77 12.05 -1.00 -0.68
N TRP A 78 10.77 -0.74 -0.93
CA TRP A 78 10.16 0.57 -0.77
C TRP A 78 8.67 0.44 -0.49
N THR A 79 8.05 1.55 -0.11
CA THR A 79 6.60 1.70 0.02
C THR A 79 6.06 2.82 -0.84
N THR A 80 4.79 2.74 -1.20
CA THR A 80 4.03 3.79 -1.87
C THR A 80 2.86 4.26 -0.98
N ASP A 81 2.39 5.50 -1.19
CA ASP A 81 1.20 6.04 -0.53
C ASP A 81 -0.13 5.57 -1.16
N GLN A 82 -0.06 4.99 -2.35
CA GLN A 82 -1.17 4.41 -3.09
C GLN A 82 -0.78 3.02 -3.60
N LYS A 83 -1.72 2.07 -3.65
CA LYS A 83 -1.39 0.73 -4.15
C LYS A 83 -0.96 0.78 -5.62
N THR A 84 0.14 0.12 -5.94
CA THR A 84 0.69 0.03 -7.30
C THR A 84 0.85 -1.42 -7.74
N ARG A 85 0.82 -1.66 -9.06
CA ARG A 85 0.85 -3.02 -9.65
C ARG A 85 2.13 -3.30 -10.44
N ASP A 86 2.56 -2.36 -11.29
CA ASP A 86 3.77 -2.53 -12.10
C ASP A 86 4.97 -1.99 -11.33
N ASN A 87 5.57 -2.84 -10.50
CA ASN A 87 6.65 -2.47 -9.59
C ASN A 87 7.94 -3.13 -10.02
N LYS A 88 8.96 -2.32 -10.32
CA LYS A 88 10.24 -2.78 -10.84
C LYS A 88 11.35 -1.80 -10.49
N ILE A 89 12.57 -2.26 -10.65
CA ILE A 89 13.77 -1.43 -10.63
C ILE A 89 14.42 -1.49 -11.99
N GLU A 90 14.98 -0.38 -12.42
CA GLU A 90 15.93 -0.34 -13.51
C GLU A 90 17.33 -0.32 -12.90
N VAL A 91 18.12 -1.35 -13.19
CA VAL A 91 19.49 -1.50 -12.70
C VAL A 91 20.44 -1.00 -13.78
N ILE A 92 21.30 -0.05 -13.42
CA ILE A 92 22.40 0.46 -14.23
C ILE A 92 23.68 -0.21 -13.75
N ALA A 93 24.09 -1.26 -14.45
CA ALA A 93 25.36 -1.94 -14.27
C ALA A 93 26.49 -1.22 -15.06
N PRO A 94 27.77 -1.52 -14.77
CA PRO A 94 28.89 -0.89 -15.48
C PRO A 94 28.85 -1.03 -17.01
N ASP A 95 28.28 -2.11 -17.53
CA ASP A 95 28.28 -2.47 -18.95
C ASP A 95 26.87 -2.61 -19.57
N SER A 96 25.81 -2.46 -18.77
CA SER A 96 24.45 -2.78 -19.19
C SER A 96 23.37 -2.11 -18.33
N THR A 97 22.16 -2.03 -18.88
CA THR A 97 20.96 -1.61 -18.13
C THR A 97 19.86 -2.65 -18.34
N TYR A 98 19.20 -3.06 -17.27
CA TYR A 98 18.12 -4.05 -17.31
C TYR A 98 17.08 -3.80 -16.23
N PHE A 99 15.89 -4.36 -16.41
CA PHE A 99 14.79 -4.23 -15.45
C PHE A 99 14.63 -5.50 -14.62
N VAL A 100 14.33 -5.34 -13.34
CA VAL A 100 13.97 -6.43 -12.44
C VAL A 100 12.62 -6.10 -11.80
N SER A 101 11.64 -6.97 -12.01
CA SER A 101 10.29 -6.80 -11.47
C SER A 101 10.15 -7.40 -10.07
N ALA A 102 9.21 -6.87 -9.28
CA ALA A 102 8.83 -7.48 -8.03
C ALA A 102 8.20 -8.87 -8.26
N GLY A 103 8.53 -9.83 -7.40
CA GLY A 103 8.17 -11.25 -7.58
C GLY A 103 6.73 -11.63 -7.20
N TYR A 104 5.77 -10.70 -7.23
CA TYR A 104 4.40 -10.94 -6.81
C TYR A 104 3.37 -10.35 -7.80
N ILE A 105 2.12 -10.78 -7.67
CA ILE A 105 1.00 -10.36 -8.51
C ILE A 105 0.02 -9.53 -7.67
N GLY A 106 -0.54 -8.48 -8.26
CA GLY A 106 -1.57 -7.65 -7.65
C GLY A 106 -1.09 -6.26 -7.24
N GLU A 107 -1.99 -5.53 -6.59
CA GLU A 107 -1.74 -4.17 -6.09
C GLU A 107 -1.27 -4.23 -4.62
N SER A 108 -0.24 -3.46 -4.28
CA SER A 108 0.42 -3.49 -2.97
C SER A 108 0.96 -2.10 -2.61
N TYR A 109 1.10 -1.82 -1.32
CA TYR A 109 1.84 -0.67 -0.80
C TYR A 109 3.32 -0.98 -0.58
N THR A 110 3.65 -2.23 -0.22
CA THR A 110 5.03 -2.68 -0.03
C THR A 110 5.56 -3.39 -1.26
N HIS A 111 6.82 -3.10 -1.57
CA HIS A 111 7.52 -3.65 -2.72
C HIS A 111 8.89 -4.16 -2.28
N LEU A 112 9.26 -5.33 -2.81
CA LEU A 112 10.55 -5.97 -2.60
C LEU A 112 11.00 -6.56 -3.93
N VAL A 113 12.21 -6.19 -4.37
CA VAL A 113 12.84 -6.75 -5.56
C VAL A 113 14.19 -7.33 -5.19
N GLN A 114 14.44 -8.56 -5.61
CA GLN A 114 15.74 -9.22 -5.52
C GLN A 114 16.50 -9.04 -6.83
N ILE A 115 17.67 -8.43 -6.78
CA ILE A 115 18.63 -8.40 -7.88
C ILE A 115 19.60 -9.56 -7.69
N ILE A 116 19.85 -10.31 -8.77
CA ILE A 116 20.73 -11.48 -8.78
C ILE A 116 21.75 -11.39 -9.91
N GLY A 117 22.84 -12.15 -9.81
CA GLY A 117 23.87 -12.20 -10.87
C GLY A 117 24.78 -10.98 -10.89
N LEU A 118 24.93 -10.31 -9.74
CA LEU A 118 25.82 -9.16 -9.61
C LEU A 118 27.30 -9.59 -9.54
N GLN A 119 28.18 -8.70 -9.94
CA GLN A 119 29.63 -8.84 -9.78
C GLN A 119 30.03 -8.41 -8.38
N ILE A 120 31.04 -9.07 -7.82
CA ILE A 120 31.61 -8.79 -6.49
C ILE A 120 32.29 -7.41 -6.48
N ASP A 121 32.27 -6.72 -5.34
CA ASP A 121 32.92 -5.40 -5.14
C ASP A 121 32.66 -4.40 -6.30
N THR A 122 31.40 -4.28 -6.70
CA THR A 122 31.00 -3.50 -7.87
C THR A 122 29.89 -2.52 -7.50
N GLU A 123 30.09 -1.24 -7.84
CA GLU A 123 29.06 -0.21 -7.69
C GLU A 123 28.00 -0.33 -8.81
N TYR A 124 26.73 -0.30 -8.41
CA TYR A 124 25.57 -0.30 -9.29
C TYR A 124 24.75 0.97 -9.06
N GLY A 125 24.25 1.55 -10.15
CA GLY A 125 23.19 2.56 -10.10
C GLY A 125 21.82 1.90 -10.22
N PHE A 126 20.76 2.52 -9.69
CA PHE A 126 19.39 2.10 -9.97
C PHE A 126 18.37 3.22 -9.86
N ARG A 127 17.20 2.99 -10.49
CA ARG A 127 15.98 3.80 -10.35
C ARG A 127 14.82 2.91 -9.94
N VAL A 128 13.93 3.45 -9.10
CA VAL A 128 12.73 2.73 -8.65
C VAL A 128 11.55 3.13 -9.52
N ILE A 129 10.74 2.15 -9.93
CA ILE A 129 9.59 2.37 -10.81
C ILE A 129 8.36 1.72 -10.19
N SER A 130 7.28 2.48 -10.06
CA SER A 130 5.96 1.96 -9.66
C SER A 130 4.85 2.58 -10.50
N ASN A 131 4.20 1.75 -11.30
CA ASN A 131 3.37 2.16 -12.42
C ASN A 131 4.18 3.08 -13.35
N ASP A 132 3.71 4.32 -13.57
CA ASP A 132 4.36 5.31 -14.43
C ASP A 132 5.31 6.25 -13.66
N ASN A 133 5.44 6.10 -12.33
CA ASN A 133 6.29 6.95 -11.50
C ASN A 133 7.70 6.37 -11.46
N ILE A 134 8.69 7.26 -11.62
CA ILE A 134 10.11 6.93 -11.58
C ILE A 134 10.75 7.80 -10.50
N TRP A 135 11.47 7.15 -9.58
CA TRP A 135 12.23 7.84 -8.54
C TRP A 135 13.71 7.53 -8.63
N ASP A 136 14.49 8.57 -8.36
CA ASP A 136 15.94 8.59 -8.30
C ASP A 136 16.38 9.47 -7.11
N SER A 137 17.68 9.68 -6.94
CA SER A 137 18.29 10.49 -5.89
C SER A 137 18.48 11.94 -6.36
N ASP A 138 17.39 12.66 -6.57
CA ASP A 138 17.36 14.08 -6.98
C ASP A 138 18.10 14.35 -8.31
N GLY A 139 17.80 13.54 -9.33
CA GLY A 139 18.40 13.64 -10.66
C GLY A 139 19.65 12.78 -10.87
N GLU A 140 20.11 12.08 -9.83
CA GLU A 140 21.17 11.09 -9.89
C GLU A 140 20.62 9.70 -9.56
N ASN A 141 21.24 8.63 -10.08
CA ASN A 141 20.82 7.27 -9.73
C ASN A 141 21.04 6.98 -8.24
N PHE A 142 20.15 6.21 -7.62
CA PHE A 142 20.48 5.56 -6.35
C PHE A 142 21.65 4.60 -6.56
N LYS A 143 22.42 4.33 -5.50
CA LYS A 143 23.63 3.52 -5.59
C LYS A 143 23.75 2.49 -4.49
N PHE A 144 24.36 1.37 -4.80
CA PHE A 144 24.86 0.40 -3.83
C PHE A 144 26.09 -0.30 -4.39
N THR A 145 26.91 -0.87 -3.51
CA THR A 145 28.09 -1.65 -3.87
C THR A 145 27.93 -3.05 -3.30
N THR A 146 28.14 -4.07 -4.13
CA THR A 146 28.19 -5.46 -3.67
C THR A 146 29.40 -5.68 -2.76
N LEU A 147 29.32 -6.73 -1.94
CA LEU A 147 30.36 -7.00 -0.94
C LEU A 147 31.62 -7.57 -1.59
N ASP A 148 32.74 -7.58 -0.89
CA ASP A 148 34.08 -7.96 -1.37
C ASP A 148 34.55 -9.36 -0.91
N ASP A 149 33.81 -10.02 -0.02
CA ASP A 149 34.20 -11.31 0.59
C ASP A 149 33.02 -12.29 0.70
N SER A 150 33.34 -13.58 0.66
CA SER A 150 32.42 -14.71 0.76
C SER A 150 32.76 -15.59 1.96
N GLN A 151 32.69 -15.02 3.17
CA GLN A 151 32.73 -15.85 4.38
C GLN A 151 31.32 -16.18 4.81
N ALA A 152 30.95 -17.46 4.70
CA ALA A 152 29.70 -17.97 5.23
C ALA A 152 29.96 -18.60 6.61
N ASP A 153 29.36 -18.02 7.65
CA ASP A 153 29.13 -18.74 8.90
C ASP A 153 27.88 -19.62 8.76
N ALA A 154 27.66 -20.55 9.69
CA ALA A 154 26.46 -21.38 9.68
C ALA A 154 25.20 -20.49 9.76
N PRO A 155 24.16 -20.77 8.94
CA PRO A 155 22.92 -20.01 8.99
C PRO A 155 22.31 -20.11 10.38
N LYS A 156 21.84 -18.98 10.90
CA LYS A 156 21.15 -18.91 12.19
C LYS A 156 19.78 -18.31 11.92
N THR A 157 18.77 -19.17 11.93
CA THR A 157 17.40 -18.76 11.70
C THR A 157 16.89 -17.87 12.83
N VAL A 158 16.26 -16.76 12.46
CA VAL A 158 15.46 -15.90 13.33
C VAL A 158 14.05 -15.85 12.75
N TRP A 159 13.03 -15.92 13.59
CA TRP A 159 11.64 -15.87 13.14
C TRP A 159 10.73 -15.20 14.18
N GLY A 160 9.55 -14.80 13.75
CA GLY A 160 8.49 -14.30 14.61
C GLY A 160 7.16 -14.21 13.88
N GLU A 161 6.15 -13.76 14.59
CA GLU A 161 4.78 -13.57 14.08
C GLU A 161 4.38 -12.12 14.20
N LEU A 162 3.72 -11.58 13.17
CA LEU A 162 3.21 -10.21 13.14
C LEU A 162 1.69 -10.20 13.17
N GLN A 163 1.14 -9.45 14.10
CA GLN A 163 -0.30 -9.25 14.20
C GLN A 163 -0.64 -7.76 14.33
N ASP A 164 -1.84 -7.38 13.92
CA ASP A 164 -2.35 -6.05 14.17
C ASP A 164 -2.89 -5.92 15.61
N SER A 165 -3.39 -4.74 15.95
CA SER A 165 -3.99 -4.43 17.26
C SER A 165 -5.20 -5.29 17.62
N TRP A 166 -5.77 -5.98 16.64
CA TRP A 166 -6.94 -6.83 16.77
C TRP A 166 -6.58 -8.32 16.73
N GLY A 167 -5.29 -8.66 16.65
CA GLY A 167 -4.80 -10.04 16.59
C GLY A 167 -4.89 -10.67 15.20
N ASN A 168 -5.19 -9.90 14.14
CA ASN A 168 -5.16 -10.45 12.79
C ASN A 168 -3.71 -10.52 12.28
N PRO A 169 -3.34 -11.57 11.53
CA PRO A 169 -2.01 -11.69 10.96
C PRO A 169 -1.73 -10.58 9.96
N ILE A 170 -0.51 -10.03 9.99
CA ILE A 170 -0.09 -8.98 9.06
C ILE A 170 0.73 -9.61 7.94
N LYS A 171 0.08 -9.77 6.80
CA LYS A 171 0.72 -10.28 5.59
C LYS A 171 1.61 -9.25 4.90
N ARG A 172 2.68 -9.75 4.27
CA ARG A 172 3.58 -8.97 3.39
C ARG A 172 4.17 -7.73 4.05
N CYS A 173 4.35 -7.76 5.37
CA CYS A 173 5.13 -6.76 6.08
C CYS A 173 6.61 -6.95 5.70
N LEU A 174 7.29 -5.88 5.33
CA LEU A 174 8.74 -5.88 5.23
C LEU A 174 9.30 -5.93 6.64
N VAL A 175 9.95 -7.04 6.97
CA VAL A 175 10.70 -7.20 8.21
C VAL A 175 12.16 -6.97 7.90
N ARG A 176 12.63 -5.76 8.19
CA ARG A 176 14.04 -5.41 8.12
C ARG A 176 14.67 -5.67 9.47
N TYR A 177 15.82 -6.32 9.48
CA TYR A 177 16.50 -6.64 10.73
C TYR A 177 18.01 -6.53 10.61
N TRP A 178 18.65 -6.11 11.70
CA TRP A 178 20.10 -6.04 11.82
C TRP A 178 20.54 -6.40 13.23
N LEU A 179 21.81 -6.76 13.38
CA LEU A 179 22.43 -6.97 14.68
C LEU A 179 23.03 -5.67 15.20
N GLN A 180 22.99 -5.48 16.51
CA GLN A 180 23.64 -4.38 17.19
C GLN A 180 24.40 -4.87 18.41
N ASN A 181 25.63 -4.41 18.61
CA ASN A 181 26.38 -4.61 19.84
C ASN A 181 27.29 -3.42 20.17
N GLU A 182 27.88 -3.45 21.36
CA GLU A 182 28.69 -2.35 21.88
C GLU A 182 30.08 -2.25 21.22
N PHE A 183 30.53 -3.27 20.50
CA PHE A 183 31.90 -3.35 19.97
C PHE A 183 31.98 -3.00 18.48
N ASP A 184 31.10 -3.56 17.67
CA ASP A 184 31.07 -3.43 16.21
C ASP A 184 29.94 -2.50 15.73
N GLY A 185 29.12 -1.98 16.65
CA GLY A 185 28.00 -1.10 16.32
C GLY A 185 26.84 -1.88 15.70
N THR A 186 26.49 -1.59 14.44
CA THR A 186 25.36 -2.21 13.75
C THR A 186 25.81 -2.97 12.50
N SER A 187 25.20 -4.12 12.22
CA SER A 187 25.38 -4.83 10.96
C SER A 187 24.66 -4.12 9.80
N LEU A 188 24.99 -4.49 8.56
CA LEU A 188 24.12 -4.23 7.42
C LEU A 188 22.76 -4.93 7.63
N PRO A 189 21.65 -4.32 7.20
CA PRO A 189 20.32 -4.88 7.35
C PRO A 189 20.03 -5.98 6.35
N LYS A 190 19.25 -6.97 6.78
CA LYS A 190 18.55 -7.93 5.91
C LYS A 190 17.06 -7.60 5.87
N VAL A 191 16.35 -8.19 4.92
CA VAL A 191 14.91 -8.03 4.78
C VAL A 191 14.24 -9.36 4.42
N VAL A 192 13.05 -9.59 4.95
CA VAL A 192 12.13 -10.65 4.52
C VAL A 192 10.71 -10.11 4.49
N LEU A 193 9.79 -10.82 3.84
CA LEU A 193 8.35 -10.55 3.90
C LEU A 193 7.68 -11.54 4.85
N SER A 194 6.73 -11.07 5.67
CA SER A 194 5.82 -11.98 6.35
C SER A 194 4.87 -12.65 5.36
N ASP A 195 4.50 -13.90 5.67
CA ASP A 195 3.53 -14.68 4.91
C ASP A 195 2.08 -14.32 5.26
N ASP A 196 1.12 -15.08 4.74
CA ASP A 196 -0.31 -14.83 4.95
C ASP A 196 -0.77 -15.03 6.41
N ASP A 197 0.00 -15.78 7.21
CA ASP A 197 -0.22 -16.00 8.64
C ASP A 197 0.58 -14.99 9.50
N GLY A 198 1.23 -14.01 8.87
CA GLY A 198 2.05 -13.01 9.53
C GLY A 198 3.39 -13.55 10.04
N VAL A 199 3.74 -14.79 9.72
CA VAL A 199 4.99 -15.42 10.10
C VAL A 199 6.09 -14.90 9.18
N TRP A 200 7.27 -14.63 9.73
CA TRP A 200 8.46 -14.32 8.94
C TRP A 200 9.65 -15.12 9.45
N ILE A 201 10.52 -15.51 8.53
CA ILE A 201 11.71 -16.31 8.81
C ILE A 201 12.88 -15.69 8.07
N GLY A 202 13.92 -15.29 8.81
CA GLY A 202 15.15 -14.70 8.31
C GLY A 202 16.40 -15.48 8.73
N ASP A 203 17.54 -15.14 8.15
CA ASP A 203 18.85 -15.67 8.50
C ASP A 203 19.70 -14.56 9.14
N ALA A 204 19.98 -14.70 10.44
CA ALA A 204 20.93 -13.89 11.20
C ALA A 204 22.30 -14.57 11.33
N GLY A 205 22.55 -15.65 10.58
CA GLY A 205 23.80 -16.41 10.52
C GLY A 205 24.92 -15.62 9.85
N ILE A 206 24.62 -15.00 8.72
CA ILE A 206 25.63 -14.27 7.93
C ILE A 206 25.21 -12.80 7.85
N MET A 207 25.79 -11.97 8.71
CA MET A 207 25.56 -10.53 8.74
C MET A 207 26.90 -9.83 8.52
N TYR A 208 26.93 -8.79 7.69
CA TYR A 208 28.13 -8.00 7.45
C TYR A 208 28.17 -6.79 8.38
N ASN A 209 29.36 -6.33 8.72
CA ASN A 209 29.54 -5.08 9.47
C ASN A 209 29.01 -3.88 8.67
N ALA A 210 28.88 -2.71 9.30
CA ALA A 210 28.36 -1.52 8.65
C ALA A 210 29.15 -1.08 7.39
N SER A 211 30.42 -1.45 7.27
CA SER A 211 31.24 -1.12 6.08
C SER A 211 31.05 -2.11 4.93
N GLY A 212 30.45 -3.28 5.16
CA GLY A 212 30.31 -4.33 4.15
C GLY A 212 31.60 -5.10 3.83
N THR A 213 32.72 -4.73 4.45
CA THR A 213 34.06 -5.28 4.16
C THR A 213 34.42 -6.53 4.99
N GLY A 214 33.44 -7.08 5.69
CA GLY A 214 33.66 -8.22 6.59
C GLY A 214 32.44 -8.59 7.42
N LEU A 215 32.50 -9.75 8.06
CA LEU A 215 31.43 -10.24 8.92
C LEU A 215 31.29 -9.40 10.19
N PHE A 216 30.04 -9.16 10.58
CA PHE A 216 29.68 -8.61 11.87
C PHE A 216 30.04 -9.64 12.96
N LYS A 217 30.91 -9.28 13.91
CA LYS A 217 31.30 -10.23 14.95
C LYS A 217 30.19 -10.29 15.98
N LYS A 218 29.83 -11.53 16.31
CA LYS A 218 28.76 -11.81 17.25
C LYS A 218 29.31 -12.03 18.65
N TYR A 219 28.61 -11.50 19.64
CA TYR A 219 28.87 -11.68 21.05
C TYR A 219 27.58 -12.14 21.76
N GLY A 220 27.72 -12.73 22.95
CA GLY A 220 26.57 -13.23 23.72
C GLY A 220 25.56 -12.17 24.14
N ALA A 221 25.86 -10.88 23.97
CA ALA A 221 25.02 -9.74 24.33
C ALA A 221 24.53 -8.94 23.12
N ASP A 222 24.70 -9.43 21.89
CA ASP A 222 24.19 -8.70 20.72
C ASP A 222 22.66 -8.56 20.81
N ARG A 223 22.13 -7.60 20.06
CA ARG A 223 20.69 -7.35 19.95
C ARG A 223 20.25 -7.52 18.51
N ILE A 224 19.09 -8.13 18.31
CA ILE A 224 18.37 -8.05 17.04
C ILE A 224 17.48 -6.81 17.11
N ILE A 225 17.63 -5.93 16.12
CA ILE A 225 16.80 -4.75 15.94
C ILE A 225 15.89 -5.01 14.74
N LEU A 226 14.61 -4.69 14.89
CA LEU A 226 13.58 -4.85 13.86
C LEU A 226 13.06 -3.48 13.41
N GLU A 227 12.88 -3.33 12.10
CA GLU A 227 12.11 -2.28 11.46
C GLU A 227 11.00 -2.95 10.66
N LEU A 228 9.75 -2.69 11.05
CA LEU A 228 8.57 -3.31 10.48
C LEU A 228 7.85 -2.30 9.59
N VAL A 229 7.73 -2.61 8.30
CA VAL A 229 7.02 -1.77 7.33
C VAL A 229 5.85 -2.57 6.75
N PRO A 230 4.64 -2.43 7.32
CA PRO A 230 3.47 -3.21 6.91
C PRO A 230 3.02 -2.89 5.48
N ASN A 231 2.32 -3.84 4.84
CA ASN A 231 1.67 -3.64 3.55
C ASN A 231 0.35 -2.86 3.64
N TYR A 232 0.37 -1.84 4.47
CA TYR A 232 -0.72 -0.94 4.78
C TYR A 232 -0.07 0.42 4.98
N TRP A 233 -0.78 1.49 4.68
CA TRP A 233 -0.28 2.79 5.09
C TRP A 233 -0.14 2.81 6.62
N THR A 234 0.93 3.39 7.13
CA THR A 234 1.05 3.69 8.57
C THR A 234 1.81 5.00 8.67
N ASN A 235 1.41 5.87 9.60
CA ASN A 235 2.20 7.08 9.90
C ASN A 235 3.52 6.76 10.62
N VAL A 236 3.71 5.51 11.05
CA VAL A 236 4.82 5.10 11.91
C VAL A 236 5.32 3.73 11.44
N ALA A 237 6.51 3.68 10.83
CA ALA A 237 7.30 2.46 10.82
C ALA A 237 7.72 2.18 12.27
N ASP A 238 7.20 1.11 12.89
CA ASP A 238 7.61 0.75 14.23
C ASP A 238 9.00 0.09 14.17
N SER A 239 9.95 0.66 14.91
CA SER A 239 11.38 0.30 14.86
C SER A 239 11.93 -0.12 16.22
N THR A 240 11.07 -0.52 17.17
CA THR A 240 11.48 -0.50 18.59
C THR A 240 11.66 -1.84 19.29
N ASN A 241 11.56 -2.97 18.58
CA ASN A 241 11.78 -4.26 19.24
C ASN A 241 13.28 -4.62 19.31
N GLN A 242 13.81 -4.62 20.53
CA GLN A 242 15.17 -5.05 20.87
C GLN A 242 15.11 -6.42 21.54
N LEU A 243 15.80 -7.42 21.00
CA LEU A 243 15.87 -8.76 21.59
C LEU A 243 17.30 -9.26 21.70
N GLY A 244 17.61 -10.02 22.76
CA GLY A 244 18.95 -10.54 23.03
C GLY A 244 19.36 -11.67 22.07
N PHE A 245 20.63 -11.68 21.69
CA PHE A 245 21.19 -12.66 20.76
C PHE A 245 21.25 -14.05 21.36
N GLY A 246 20.56 -15.01 20.74
CA GLY A 246 20.36 -16.35 21.28
C GLY A 246 18.90 -16.80 21.25
N GLN A 247 17.98 -15.82 21.27
CA GLN A 247 16.57 -16.05 21.02
C GLN A 247 16.35 -16.12 19.50
N THR A 248 15.98 -17.30 19.00
CA THR A 248 15.65 -17.53 17.58
C THR A 248 14.16 -17.33 17.28
N ASP A 249 13.34 -17.42 18.32
CA ASP A 249 11.89 -17.19 18.30
C ASP A 249 11.58 -15.87 19.01
N LEU A 250 11.18 -14.86 18.24
CA LEU A 250 10.87 -13.53 18.75
C LEU A 250 9.41 -13.42 19.24
N GLY A 251 8.63 -14.50 19.15
CA GLY A 251 7.22 -14.55 19.52
C GLY A 251 6.33 -13.70 18.63
N THR A 252 5.15 -13.36 19.14
CA THR A 252 4.18 -12.49 18.48
C THR A 252 4.48 -11.02 18.76
N ILE A 253 4.59 -10.22 17.71
CA ILE A 253 4.76 -8.78 17.74
C ILE A 253 3.47 -8.13 17.22
N SER A 254 2.83 -7.32 18.05
CA SER A 254 1.66 -6.52 17.64
C SER A 254 2.09 -5.15 17.14
N ILE A 255 1.65 -4.75 15.94
CA ILE A 255 1.87 -3.41 15.40
C ILE A 255 0.53 -2.70 15.11
N GLN A 256 0.51 -1.39 15.30
CA GLN A 256 -0.67 -0.59 14.96
C GLN A 256 -0.72 -0.37 13.45
N VAL A 257 -1.72 -0.93 12.79
CA VAL A 257 -1.92 -0.81 11.35
C VAL A 257 -3.17 0.03 11.07
N ILE A 258 -3.05 1.04 10.20
CA ILE A 258 -4.17 1.90 9.79
C ILE A 258 -4.15 2.01 8.26
N ASP A 259 -4.91 1.19 7.55
CA ASP A 259 -5.11 1.42 6.11
C ASP A 259 -6.15 2.53 5.91
N PRO A 260 -5.80 3.74 5.42
CA PRO A 260 -6.73 4.83 5.18
C PRO A 260 -7.68 4.53 4.02
N ASN A 261 -7.39 3.49 3.21
CA ASN A 261 -8.18 3.10 2.05
C ASN A 261 -8.86 1.73 2.21
N ALA A 262 -8.49 0.91 3.19
CA ALA A 262 -9.29 -0.26 3.52
C ALA A 262 -10.43 0.19 4.43
N SER A 263 -11.64 -0.28 4.13
CA SER A 263 -12.74 -0.27 5.10
C SER A 263 -12.23 -0.97 6.37
N VAL A 264 -11.94 -0.22 7.42
CA VAL A 264 -11.68 -0.81 8.74
C VAL A 264 -12.98 -1.49 9.15
N PRO A 265 -13.02 -2.80 9.44
CA PRO A 265 -14.24 -3.45 9.86
C PRO A 265 -14.82 -2.75 11.09
N GLY A 266 -16.00 -2.14 10.91
CA GLY A 266 -16.66 -1.31 11.89
C GLY A 266 -16.53 0.20 11.69
N ASP A 267 -15.66 0.72 10.82
CA ASP A 267 -15.61 2.14 10.41
C ASP A 267 -16.65 2.38 9.31
N VAL A 268 -17.90 2.45 9.72
CA VAL A 268 -19.04 2.46 8.80
C VAL A 268 -19.16 3.80 8.10
N ASP A 269 -18.76 4.88 8.76
CA ASP A 269 -18.83 6.24 8.20
C ASP A 269 -17.60 6.61 7.35
N GLY A 270 -16.53 5.78 7.38
CA GLY A 270 -15.33 5.92 6.57
C GLY A 270 -14.43 7.08 7.00
N ASN A 271 -14.52 7.50 8.27
CA ASN A 271 -13.74 8.61 8.81
C ASN A 271 -12.33 8.17 9.28
N GLY A 272 -12.02 6.87 9.24
CA GLY A 272 -10.73 6.29 9.64
C GLY A 272 -10.61 6.01 11.14
N ALA A 273 -11.67 6.18 11.93
CA ALA A 273 -11.64 6.03 13.37
C ALA A 273 -12.87 5.29 13.91
N LEU A 274 -12.64 4.14 14.56
CA LEU A 274 -13.69 3.37 15.21
C LEU A 274 -14.22 4.09 16.46
N ASN A 275 -15.45 4.57 16.43
CA ASN A 275 -16.07 5.30 17.52
C ASN A 275 -17.60 5.13 17.57
N ILE A 276 -18.28 5.92 18.41
CA ILE A 276 -19.73 5.81 18.60
C ILE A 276 -20.54 6.20 17.35
N PHE A 277 -19.98 7.03 16.47
CA PHE A 277 -20.64 7.44 15.22
C PHE A 277 -20.80 6.26 14.26
N ASP A 278 -19.83 5.34 14.24
CA ASP A 278 -19.94 4.10 13.49
C ASP A 278 -21.08 3.21 13.96
N VAL A 279 -21.31 3.15 15.27
CA VAL A 279 -22.44 2.39 15.85
C VAL A 279 -23.76 2.96 15.33
N LEU A 280 -23.86 4.29 15.27
CA LEU A 280 -25.06 4.96 14.77
C LEU A 280 -25.27 4.68 13.27
N ASP A 281 -24.20 4.65 12.49
CA ASP A 281 -24.27 4.40 11.06
C ASP A 281 -24.54 2.92 10.76
N LEU A 282 -23.93 1.99 11.50
CA LEU A 282 -24.24 0.56 11.42
C LEU A 282 -25.72 0.29 11.74
N LEU A 283 -26.28 0.97 12.76
CA LEU A 283 -27.71 0.87 13.07
C LEU A 283 -28.61 1.39 11.94
N LYS A 284 -28.17 2.40 11.18
CA LYS A 284 -28.91 2.86 9.99
C LYS A 284 -28.85 1.81 8.88
N VAL A 285 -27.71 1.16 8.69
CA VAL A 285 -27.54 0.08 7.71
C VAL A 285 -28.42 -1.12 8.06
N ILE A 286 -28.34 -1.64 9.28
CA ILE A 286 -29.18 -2.75 9.77
C ILE A 286 -30.67 -2.38 9.70
N GLY A 287 -31.01 -1.13 9.98
CA GLY A 287 -32.37 -0.61 9.87
C GLY A 287 -32.86 -0.38 8.44
N GLY A 288 -32.04 -0.68 7.41
CA GLY A 288 -32.37 -0.49 6.00
C GLY A 288 -32.52 0.97 5.57
N LYS A 289 -32.00 1.91 6.35
CA LYS A 289 -32.07 3.35 6.05
C LYS A 289 -30.95 3.82 5.12
N VAL A 290 -29.83 3.10 5.11
CA VAL A 290 -28.62 3.38 4.31
C VAL A 290 -28.11 2.04 3.77
N GLU A 291 -27.54 2.04 2.56
CA GLU A 291 -26.87 0.84 2.03
C GLU A 291 -25.55 0.60 2.78
N GLY A 292 -25.28 -0.65 3.12
CA GLY A 292 -24.03 -1.04 3.79
C GLY A 292 -22.82 -0.97 2.86
N ASN A 293 -21.65 -0.83 3.47
CA ASN A 293 -20.35 -0.95 2.82
C ASN A 293 -19.59 -2.18 3.38
N ALA A 294 -18.36 -2.41 2.90
CA ALA A 294 -17.54 -3.53 3.37
C ALA A 294 -17.20 -3.43 4.87
N ALA A 295 -17.13 -2.22 5.45
CA ALA A 295 -16.93 -2.02 6.88
C ALA A 295 -18.17 -2.35 7.72
N SER A 296 -19.35 -2.48 7.11
CA SER A 296 -20.60 -2.78 7.83
C SER A 296 -20.69 -4.26 8.23
N ASP A 297 -19.99 -5.15 7.53
CA ASP A 297 -19.83 -6.58 7.88
C ASP A 297 -18.60 -6.73 8.80
N VAL A 298 -18.81 -6.40 10.07
CA VAL A 298 -17.77 -6.27 11.09
C VAL A 298 -17.25 -7.64 11.54
N ASP A 299 -18.09 -8.68 11.48
CA ASP A 299 -17.70 -10.04 11.83
C ASP A 299 -17.23 -10.89 10.63
N GLY A 300 -17.36 -10.37 9.41
CA GLY A 300 -16.86 -10.96 8.18
C GLY A 300 -17.66 -12.17 7.69
N ASN A 301 -18.91 -12.32 8.13
CA ASN A 301 -19.74 -13.49 7.80
C ASN A 301 -20.46 -13.37 6.44
N GLY A 302 -20.32 -12.24 5.74
CA GLY A 302 -20.96 -11.94 4.46
C GLY A 302 -22.36 -11.37 4.58
N LYS A 303 -22.80 -10.97 5.79
CA LYS A 303 -24.08 -10.32 6.06
C LYS A 303 -23.85 -9.10 6.93
N VAL A 304 -24.79 -8.16 6.87
CA VAL A 304 -24.84 -7.02 7.80
C VAL A 304 -26.08 -7.16 8.66
N ASP A 305 -25.89 -7.60 9.91
CA ASP A 305 -26.95 -7.86 10.87
C ASP A 305 -26.55 -7.49 12.32
N ILE A 306 -27.31 -8.00 13.30
CA ILE A 306 -27.09 -7.67 14.72
C ILE A 306 -25.76 -8.20 15.25
N PHE A 307 -25.17 -9.24 14.63
CA PHE A 307 -23.89 -9.80 15.06
C PHE A 307 -22.74 -8.85 14.75
N ASP A 308 -22.83 -8.08 13.67
CA ASP A 308 -21.88 -6.99 13.35
C ASP A 308 -21.91 -5.89 14.40
N LEU A 309 -23.10 -5.52 14.87
CA LEU A 309 -23.25 -4.54 15.94
C LEU A 309 -22.62 -5.04 17.24
N LEU A 310 -22.80 -6.31 17.57
CA LEU A 310 -22.18 -6.91 18.75
C LEU A 310 -20.66 -6.97 18.61
N ALA A 311 -20.14 -7.29 17.43
CA ALA A 311 -18.71 -7.28 17.13
C ALA A 311 -18.13 -5.86 17.26
N LEU A 312 -18.81 -4.85 16.72
CA LEU A 312 -18.43 -3.44 16.83
C LEU A 312 -18.42 -2.96 18.29
N LEU A 313 -19.46 -3.25 19.07
CA LEU A 313 -19.53 -2.87 20.48
C LEU A 313 -18.44 -3.53 21.32
N ARG A 314 -18.05 -4.77 21.00
CA ARG A 314 -16.90 -5.43 21.62
C ARG A 314 -15.60 -4.71 21.31
N LYS A 315 -15.39 -4.29 20.05
CA LYS A 315 -14.20 -3.52 19.63
C LYS A 315 -14.12 -2.14 20.30
N LEU A 316 -15.26 -1.50 20.57
CA LEU A 316 -15.32 -0.19 21.23
C LEU A 316 -15.24 -0.26 22.76
N SER A 317 -15.46 -1.42 23.34
CA SER A 317 -15.37 -1.61 24.79
C SER A 317 -13.90 -1.65 25.18
N PRO A 318 -13.43 -0.79 26.11
CA PRO A 318 -12.07 -0.90 26.62
C PRO A 318 -11.90 -2.31 27.22
N SER A 319 -10.87 -3.03 26.77
CA SER A 319 -10.50 -4.32 27.34
C SER A 319 -10.28 -4.11 28.84
N SER A 320 -11.24 -4.56 29.65
CA SER A 320 -11.02 -4.72 31.06
C SER A 320 -9.99 -5.83 31.20
N ASN A 321 -8.72 -5.47 31.32
CA ASN A 321 -7.68 -6.35 31.83
C ASN A 321 -8.17 -6.86 33.19
N SER A 322 -8.78 -8.04 33.20
CA SER A 322 -9.02 -8.80 34.40
C SER A 322 -7.68 -9.36 34.85
N SER A 323 -6.93 -8.54 35.59
CA SER A 323 -5.90 -9.04 36.49
C SER A 323 -6.57 -9.93 37.53
N SER A 324 -6.42 -11.24 37.36
CA SER A 324 -6.64 -12.29 38.37
C SER A 324 -5.42 -13.18 38.41
#